data_AF-A0A1E9ZFP5-F1
#
_entry.id   AF-A0A1E9ZFP5-F1
#
_cell.length_a   1.000
_cell.length_b   1.000
_cell.length_c   1.000
_cell.angle_alpha   90.00
_cell.angle_beta   90.00
_cell.angle_gamma   90.00
#
_symmetry.space_group_name_H-M   'P 1'
#
loop_
_entity.id
_entity.type
_entity.pdbx_description
1 polymer ?
#
loop_
_entity_poly.entity_id
_entity_poly.type
_entity_poly.pdbx_seq_one_letter_code
_entity_poly.pdbx_strand_id
1 'polypeptide(L)'
;MNNFSAPAHPQSTRTTPASTDAGMTLSDILADHAAPTGGTLQHPHSTGPLVIDSYLTSTFPWIFVNYSLPLRATSETMWERTDGDVTVILAATPYEDADGTTQYHLPSGRIAREVIMYLVTSAMMSGSPTIEISRTWRGFLRDMGIPYSSANRRAVERQLRAILNMSVRVSHRTAHGSGTNLSSRACLVGSGEDLVFDRDGVLDDAYRSVVILSDEFFDRIAAAPSPVHGTMRILRDSWRQIVSENPHQALAGDVYLWLAGRMSRVHREVRIPWSDFAAQFGSSMSNERRWRQQFRSALSVATKAYFAPLGEDFDSTVYVGEYDLGSRNHPGGLRLAPVSAEHRKLLGWSARRSRRTSSRTAPARQKLQPEPPAPASPSSEVVSIPAHAGVDVAELRAALDAAGLPTGAVSDGTLRAAIDTVLSRVSSVGNAQSLVTTAIVREPALLGITAPAPTRTIATAPVPLVTLPKGTCPE
;
A
#
# COMPACT_ATOMS: atom_id res chain seq x y z
N MET A 1 21.07 50.96 -18.91
CA MET A 1 19.97 50.76 -19.88
C MET A 1 20.15 49.40 -20.51
N ASN A 2 19.20 48.49 -20.27
CA ASN A 2 18.63 47.61 -21.29
C ASN A 2 17.46 46.86 -20.65
N ASN A 3 16.27 47.37 -20.96
CA ASN A 3 14.95 46.78 -20.79
C ASN A 3 14.90 45.40 -21.45
N PHE A 4 14.15 44.46 -20.87
CA PHE A 4 13.34 43.55 -21.69
C PHE A 4 12.04 43.17 -20.97
N SER A 5 10.97 43.33 -21.73
CA SER A 5 9.55 43.25 -21.41
C SER A 5 9.05 41.83 -21.18
N ALA A 6 7.98 41.74 -20.39
CA ALA A 6 7.05 40.61 -20.35
C ALA A 6 6.19 40.50 -21.63
N PRO A 7 5.67 39.31 -21.96
CA PRO A 7 4.39 39.14 -22.64
C PRO A 7 3.39 38.46 -21.66
N ALA A 8 2.24 39.06 -21.34
CA ALA A 8 1.03 39.21 -22.16
C ALA A 8 0.31 37.88 -22.43
N HIS A 9 -0.83 37.73 -21.74
CA HIS A 9 -1.86 36.70 -21.92
C HIS A 9 -2.32 36.55 -23.37
N PRO A 10 -2.68 35.32 -23.78
CA PRO A 10 -3.76 35.11 -24.73
C PRO A 10 -4.93 34.38 -24.05
N GLN A 11 -6.05 35.10 -23.92
CA GLN A 11 -7.37 34.47 -23.86
C GLN A 11 -7.62 33.80 -25.22
N SER A 12 -8.02 32.54 -25.23
CA SER A 12 -8.60 31.92 -26.42
C SER A 12 -9.85 31.11 -26.06
N THR A 13 -10.94 31.65 -26.56
CA THR A 13 -12.30 31.14 -26.76
C THR A 13 -12.37 29.65 -27.08
N ARG A 14 -13.14 28.90 -26.28
CA ARG A 14 -13.52 27.51 -26.59
C ARG A 14 -14.87 27.50 -27.31
N THR A 15 -14.82 27.24 -28.61
CA THR A 15 -15.96 26.94 -29.47
C THR A 15 -16.40 25.49 -29.25
N THR A 16 -17.69 25.26 -29.03
CA THR A 16 -18.32 23.94 -29.03
C THR A 16 -18.49 23.45 -30.47
N PRO A 17 -18.34 22.14 -30.72
CA PRO A 17 -19.34 21.46 -31.53
C PRO A 17 -19.83 20.15 -30.89
N ALA A 18 -21.08 19.85 -31.21
CA ALA A 18 -21.85 18.69 -30.78
C ALA A 18 -21.60 17.46 -31.68
N SER A 19 -22.01 16.31 -31.14
CA SER A 19 -22.49 15.09 -31.82
C SER A 19 -21.54 13.88 -31.95
N THR A 20 -21.78 12.92 -31.04
CA THR A 20 -22.10 11.49 -31.27
C THR A 20 -21.00 10.57 -31.84
N ASP A 21 -20.42 9.70 -31.00
CA ASP A 21 -20.70 8.26 -31.06
C ASP A 21 -20.15 7.50 -29.83
N ALA A 22 -20.76 6.35 -29.55
CA ALA A 22 -20.82 5.63 -28.28
C ALA A 22 -19.48 5.21 -27.61
N GLY A 23 -19.38 5.48 -26.31
CA GLY A 23 -18.41 4.88 -25.40
C GLY A 23 -18.92 5.00 -23.96
N MET A 24 -19.43 3.90 -23.40
CA MET A 24 -19.92 3.81 -22.03
C MET A 24 -18.85 4.30 -21.03
N THR A 25 -19.20 5.29 -20.21
CA THR A 25 -18.34 5.77 -19.12
C THR A 25 -18.65 5.01 -17.83
N LEU A 26 -17.61 4.72 -17.05
CA LEU A 26 -17.61 4.00 -15.75
C LEU A 26 -18.56 4.55 -14.66
N SER A 27 -19.28 5.64 -14.94
CA SER A 27 -20.35 6.17 -14.09
C SER A 27 -21.61 5.30 -14.08
N ASP A 28 -21.83 4.47 -15.11
CA ASP A 28 -23.04 3.64 -15.22
C ASP A 28 -22.94 2.32 -14.41
N ILE A 29 -21.75 1.98 -13.89
CA ILE A 29 -21.52 0.76 -13.08
C ILE A 29 -21.76 1.00 -11.57
N LEU A 30 -21.88 2.26 -11.14
CA LEU A 30 -22.11 2.63 -9.73
C LEU A 30 -23.55 3.05 -9.42
N ALA A 31 -24.48 2.93 -10.38
CA ALA A 31 -25.87 3.35 -10.23
C ALA A 31 -26.84 2.25 -9.77
N ASP A 32 -26.35 1.07 -9.36
CA ASP A 32 -27.22 -0.06 -8.92
C ASP A 32 -27.15 -0.32 -7.41
N HIS A 33 -27.36 0.72 -6.60
CA HIS A 33 -27.85 0.57 -5.23
C HIS A 33 -28.94 1.60 -4.94
N ALA A 34 -30.05 1.48 -5.66
CA ALA A 34 -31.31 2.08 -5.25
C ALA A 34 -31.78 1.42 -3.95
N ALA A 35 -31.86 2.20 -2.87
CA ALA A 35 -32.34 1.78 -1.57
C ALA A 35 -33.78 1.25 -1.64
N PRO A 36 -34.13 0.14 -0.96
CA PRO A 36 -35.52 -0.20 -0.73
C PRO A 36 -36.09 0.73 0.35
N THR A 37 -37.16 1.43 -0.01
CA THR A 37 -37.97 2.22 0.91
C THR A 37 -38.81 1.26 1.75
N GLY A 38 -38.57 1.21 3.07
CA GLY A 38 -39.37 0.42 4.00
C GLY A 38 -38.67 0.23 5.34
N GLY A 39 -39.17 0.89 6.39
CA GLY A 39 -38.52 0.94 7.69
C GLY A 39 -38.46 -0.41 8.42
N THR A 40 -37.51 -0.55 9.35
CA THR A 40 -37.71 -0.80 10.79
C THR A 40 -36.32 -0.85 11.46
N LEU A 41 -36.16 -0.05 12.52
CA LEU A 41 -35.07 0.00 13.52
C LEU A 41 -33.92 -1.01 13.38
N GLN A 42 -32.73 -0.55 12.97
CA GLN A 42 -31.46 -1.19 13.36
C GLN A 42 -30.36 -0.15 13.65
N HIS A 43 -29.87 -0.25 14.89
CA HIS A 43 -28.62 0.21 15.49
C HIS A 43 -28.10 1.64 15.23
N PRO A 44 -27.94 2.49 16.27
CA PRO A 44 -27.18 3.72 16.13
C PRO A 44 -25.71 3.35 15.88
N HIS A 45 -25.26 3.47 14.63
CA HIS A 45 -23.86 3.28 14.28
C HIS A 45 -23.04 4.41 14.91
N SER A 46 -22.17 4.00 15.84
CA SER A 46 -21.35 4.81 16.72
C SER A 46 -20.72 6.02 16.03
N THR A 47 -21.16 7.22 16.45
CA THR A 47 -20.45 8.51 16.25
C THR A 47 -19.43 8.70 17.38
N GLY A 48 -18.71 7.65 17.76
CA GLY A 48 -17.69 7.67 18.81
C GLY A 48 -16.30 7.89 18.21
N PRO A 49 -15.35 8.50 18.96
CA PRO A 49 -13.94 8.54 18.55
C PRO A 49 -13.42 7.12 18.30
N LEU A 50 -12.62 6.95 17.23
CA LEU A 50 -12.02 5.66 16.92
C LEU A 50 -11.19 5.17 18.12
N VAL A 51 -11.25 3.86 18.34
CA VAL A 51 -10.99 3.11 19.59
C VAL A 51 -9.63 3.36 20.26
N ILE A 52 -8.69 4.06 19.64
CA ILE A 52 -7.30 4.24 20.11
C ILE A 52 -7.24 4.86 21.52
N ASP A 53 -8.06 5.85 21.87
CA ASP A 53 -8.05 6.47 23.19
C ASP A 53 -8.39 5.52 24.35
N SER A 54 -9.06 4.40 24.07
CA SER A 54 -9.44 3.42 25.10
C SER A 54 -8.29 2.52 25.57
N TYR A 55 -7.13 2.56 24.90
CA TYR A 55 -6.04 1.64 25.20
C TYR A 55 -4.93 2.27 26.03
N LEU A 56 -4.30 1.44 26.86
CA LEU A 56 -3.14 1.85 27.65
C LEU A 56 -1.83 1.86 26.82
N THR A 57 -1.79 1.11 25.72
CA THR A 57 -0.58 0.91 24.92
C THR A 57 -0.74 1.29 23.45
N SER A 58 0.31 1.88 22.88
CA SER A 58 0.49 2.04 21.43
C SER A 58 1.50 1.03 20.88
N THR A 59 1.46 0.80 19.58
CA THR A 59 2.34 -0.13 18.88
C THR A 59 3.25 0.60 17.91
N PHE A 60 4.53 0.22 17.85
CA PHE A 60 5.52 0.80 16.95
C PHE A 60 6.38 -0.29 16.28
N PRO A 61 6.71 -0.20 14.98
CA PRO A 61 7.49 -1.22 14.26
C PRO A 61 8.95 -1.29 14.72
N TRP A 62 9.50 -2.51 14.88
CA TRP A 62 10.91 -2.69 15.23
C TRP A 62 11.88 -2.08 14.23
N ILE A 63 11.54 -2.15 12.94
CA ILE A 63 12.40 -1.62 11.87
C ILE A 63 12.72 -0.13 12.05
N PHE A 64 11.76 0.68 12.49
CA PHE A 64 11.97 2.13 12.70
C PHE A 64 12.60 2.45 14.06
N VAL A 65 12.64 1.50 15.00
CA VAL A 65 13.42 1.64 16.25
C VAL A 65 14.89 1.38 16.00
N ASN A 66 15.20 0.35 15.22
CA ASN A 66 16.58 -0.06 14.96
C ASN A 66 17.21 0.76 13.83
N TYR A 67 16.41 1.13 12.82
CA TYR A 67 16.83 1.92 11.65
C TYR A 67 16.00 3.21 11.63
N SER A 68 16.42 4.18 12.45
CA SER A 68 15.65 5.40 12.73
C SER A 68 15.40 6.24 11.48
N LEU A 69 14.17 6.77 11.36
CA LEU A 69 13.83 7.80 10.39
C LEU A 69 14.67 9.07 10.56
N PRO A 70 14.84 9.90 9.52
CA PRO A 70 15.40 11.23 9.66
C PRO A 70 14.77 12.01 10.83
N LEU A 71 15.62 12.61 11.67
CA LEU A 71 15.19 13.42 12.81
C LEU A 71 14.56 14.75 12.39
N ARG A 72 14.95 15.24 11.21
CA ARG A 72 14.48 16.50 10.61
C ARG A 72 14.19 16.27 9.13
N ALA A 73 13.41 17.17 8.55
CA ALA A 73 13.20 17.18 7.10
C ALA A 73 14.56 17.29 6.40
N THR A 74 14.70 16.50 5.33
CA THR A 74 15.91 16.41 4.52
C THR A 74 15.52 16.44 3.04
N SER A 75 16.43 16.91 2.19
CA SER A 75 16.32 16.83 0.74
C SER A 75 16.79 15.47 0.19
N GLU A 76 17.33 14.61 1.05
CA GLU A 76 17.70 13.24 0.67
C GLU A 76 16.46 12.42 0.31
N THR A 77 16.57 11.62 -0.74
CA THR A 77 15.52 10.71 -1.21
C THR A 77 15.76 9.27 -0.80
N MET A 78 16.96 8.97 -0.29
CA MET A 78 17.35 7.66 0.23
C MET A 78 17.99 7.82 1.61
N TRP A 79 17.65 6.92 2.52
CA TRP A 79 18.16 6.91 3.89
C TRP A 79 18.62 5.51 4.24
N GLU A 80 19.94 5.32 4.24
CA GLU A 80 20.56 4.01 4.48
C GLU A 80 21.09 3.90 5.91
N ARG A 81 20.88 2.74 6.52
CA ARG A 81 21.47 2.35 7.80
C ARG A 81 21.92 0.91 7.74
N THR A 82 23.12 0.65 8.24
CA THR A 82 23.72 -0.69 8.28
C THR A 82 24.06 -1.03 9.74
N ASP A 83 23.59 -2.20 10.17
CA ASP A 83 23.88 -2.78 11.48
C ASP A 83 24.22 -4.26 11.28
N GLY A 84 25.48 -4.63 11.55
CA GLY A 84 25.99 -5.96 11.30
C GLY A 84 25.86 -6.40 9.84
N ASP A 85 25.15 -7.50 9.62
CA ASP A 85 24.86 -8.09 8.31
C ASP A 85 23.61 -7.53 7.64
N VAL A 86 22.91 -6.59 8.28
CA VAL A 86 21.64 -6.04 7.80
C VAL A 86 21.79 -4.58 7.38
N THR A 87 21.41 -4.29 6.14
CA THR A 87 21.29 -2.93 5.61
C THR A 87 19.82 -2.63 5.32
N VAL A 88 19.31 -1.52 5.87
CA VAL A 88 17.97 -1.01 5.59
C VAL A 88 18.10 0.30 4.82
N ILE A 89 17.39 0.39 3.70
CA ILE A 89 17.28 1.60 2.88
C ILE A 89 15.82 2.01 2.88
N LEU A 90 15.55 3.24 3.33
CA LEU A 90 14.26 3.89 3.15
C LEU A 90 14.37 4.79 1.92
N ALA A 91 13.50 4.59 0.94
CA ALA A 91 13.48 5.40 -0.27
C ALA A 91 12.16 6.15 -0.37
N ALA A 92 12.24 7.46 -0.62
CA ALA A 92 11.10 8.28 -0.98
C ALA A 92 10.72 7.94 -2.43
N THR A 93 9.53 7.38 -2.63
CA THR A 93 8.96 7.23 -3.98
C THR A 93 8.11 8.46 -4.32
N PRO A 94 8.00 8.84 -5.61
CA PRO A 94 7.25 10.02 -6.01
C PRO A 94 5.77 9.88 -5.71
N TYR A 95 5.14 11.00 -5.34
CA TYR A 95 3.69 11.15 -5.34
C TYR A 95 3.34 12.57 -5.79
N GLU A 96 2.15 12.74 -6.38
CA GLU A 96 1.69 14.04 -6.86
C GLU A 96 0.75 14.70 -5.86
N ASP A 97 0.98 15.97 -5.56
CA ASP A 97 0.03 16.83 -4.85
C ASP A 97 -1.14 17.23 -5.76
N ALA A 98 -2.21 17.76 -5.17
CA ALA A 98 -3.42 18.14 -5.89
C ALA A 98 -3.20 19.25 -6.95
N ASP A 99 -2.08 19.98 -6.85
CA ASP A 99 -1.64 20.97 -7.83
C ASP A 99 -0.81 20.38 -8.98
N GLY A 100 -0.56 19.06 -8.97
CA GLY A 100 0.28 18.35 -9.95
C GLY A 100 1.77 18.39 -9.65
N THR A 101 2.20 18.94 -8.52
CA THR A 101 3.62 18.97 -8.13
C THR A 101 4.04 17.59 -7.64
N THR A 102 5.04 16.97 -8.29
CA THR A 102 5.64 15.73 -7.81
C THR A 102 6.54 15.98 -6.61
N GLN A 103 6.25 15.31 -5.50
CA GLN A 103 7.01 15.37 -4.26
C GLN A 103 7.89 14.13 -4.07
N TYR A 104 9.07 14.35 -3.49
CA TYR A 104 9.97 13.30 -3.03
C TYR A 104 10.33 13.58 -1.58
N HIS A 105 9.64 12.93 -0.65
CA HIS A 105 9.81 13.21 0.78
C HIS A 105 10.06 11.93 1.56
N LEU A 106 11.13 11.91 2.34
CA LEU A 106 11.30 10.93 3.40
C LEU A 106 10.49 11.35 4.64
N PRO A 107 9.78 10.42 5.28
CA PRO A 107 9.09 10.72 6.53
C PRO A 107 10.12 11.06 7.62
N SER A 108 9.86 12.14 8.35
CA SER A 108 10.84 12.72 9.28
C SER A 108 10.21 13.43 10.48
N GLY A 109 11.03 13.57 11.53
CA GLY A 109 10.65 14.27 12.75
C GLY A 109 9.54 13.60 13.57
N ARG A 110 9.02 14.35 14.54
CA ARG A 110 8.04 13.85 15.53
C ARG A 110 6.73 13.39 14.87
N ILE A 111 6.17 14.21 13.98
CA ILE A 111 4.86 13.94 13.37
C ILE A 111 4.87 12.64 12.56
N ALA A 112 5.96 12.32 11.84
CA ALA A 112 6.06 11.05 11.12
C ALA A 112 5.95 9.84 12.06
N ARG A 113 6.60 9.91 13.22
CA ARG A 113 6.57 8.84 14.22
C ARG A 113 5.17 8.67 14.80
N GLU A 114 4.45 9.76 15.02
CA GLU A 114 3.06 9.72 15.48
C GLU A 114 2.12 9.12 14.45
N VAL A 115 2.26 9.49 13.17
CA VAL A 115 1.47 8.91 12.09
C VAL A 115 1.76 7.42 11.94
N ILE A 116 3.04 7.00 11.93
CA ILE A 116 3.40 5.57 11.90
C ILE A 116 2.81 4.84 13.10
N MET A 117 2.94 5.41 14.30
CA MET A 117 2.43 4.82 15.51
C MET A 117 0.92 4.65 15.46
N TYR A 118 0.18 5.65 14.97
CA TYR A 118 -1.25 5.56 14.76
C TYR A 118 -1.60 4.44 13.77
N LEU A 119 -1.03 4.47 12.56
CA LEU A 119 -1.35 3.51 11.51
C LEU A 119 -1.08 2.07 11.95
N VAL A 120 0.09 1.83 12.51
CA VAL A 120 0.51 0.51 12.97
C VAL A 120 -0.31 0.06 14.17
N THR A 121 -0.64 0.96 15.10
CA THR A 121 -1.53 0.64 16.22
C THR A 121 -2.90 0.23 15.67
N SER A 122 -3.52 1.02 14.81
CA SER A 122 -4.82 0.70 14.23
C SER A 122 -4.81 -0.65 13.49
N ALA A 123 -3.82 -0.87 12.62
CA ALA A 123 -3.72 -2.10 11.84
C ALA A 123 -3.50 -3.35 12.71
N MET A 124 -2.63 -3.27 13.73
CA MET A 124 -2.37 -4.39 14.63
C MET A 124 -3.57 -4.71 15.53
N MET A 125 -4.43 -3.73 15.78
CA MET A 125 -5.59 -3.87 16.64
C MET A 125 -6.80 -4.39 15.91
N SER A 126 -7.08 -3.89 14.70
CA SER A 126 -8.06 -4.46 13.78
C SER A 126 -7.61 -5.82 13.25
N GLY A 127 -6.30 -6.05 13.19
CA GLY A 127 -5.71 -7.22 12.54
C GLY A 127 -5.90 -7.18 11.01
N SER A 128 -6.02 -5.98 10.45
CA SER A 128 -6.28 -5.71 9.03
C SER A 128 -5.30 -4.63 8.51
N PRO A 129 -4.82 -4.74 7.25
CA PRO A 129 -4.05 -3.67 6.58
C PRO A 129 -4.89 -2.43 6.28
N THR A 130 -6.22 -2.56 6.25
CA THR A 130 -7.18 -1.48 6.03
C THR A 130 -7.44 -0.73 7.33
N ILE A 131 -7.12 0.55 7.35
CA ILE A 131 -7.24 1.43 8.50
C ILE A 131 -8.28 2.51 8.19
N GLU A 132 -9.36 2.51 8.96
CA GLU A 132 -10.32 3.60 8.92
C GLU A 132 -9.75 4.81 9.67
N ILE A 133 -9.82 5.99 9.04
CA ILE A 133 -9.46 7.26 9.68
C ILE A 133 -10.69 8.17 9.77
N SER A 134 -10.64 9.14 10.68
CA SER A 134 -11.68 10.15 10.82
C SER A 134 -11.95 10.87 9.50
N ARG A 135 -13.23 11.20 9.24
CA ARG A 135 -13.70 12.01 8.10
C ARG A 135 -13.27 13.46 8.10
N THR A 136 -12.51 13.91 9.10
CA THR A 136 -11.96 15.28 9.12
C THR A 136 -10.54 15.26 9.63
N TRP A 137 -9.69 16.18 9.14
CA TRP A 137 -8.33 16.33 9.68
C TRP A 137 -8.36 16.70 11.15
N ARG A 138 -9.34 17.49 11.57
CA ARG A 138 -9.52 17.83 12.98
C ARG A 138 -9.73 16.57 13.82
N GLY A 139 -10.60 15.67 13.39
CA GLY A 139 -10.79 14.39 14.07
C GLY A 139 -9.56 13.50 13.97
N PHE A 140 -8.89 13.44 12.82
CA PHE A 140 -7.69 12.60 12.67
C PHE A 140 -6.53 13.08 13.56
N LEU A 141 -6.30 14.39 13.64
CA LEU A 141 -5.32 14.99 14.55
C LEU A 141 -5.70 14.75 16.01
N ARG A 142 -6.99 14.90 16.36
CA ARG A 142 -7.50 14.60 17.71
C ARG A 142 -7.22 13.14 18.07
N ASP A 143 -7.51 12.20 17.19
CA ASP A 143 -7.35 10.76 17.44
C ASP A 143 -5.86 10.37 17.63
N MET A 144 -4.94 11.11 17.01
CA MET A 144 -3.50 11.00 17.27
C MET A 144 -3.04 11.71 18.56
N GLY A 145 -3.85 12.59 19.13
CA GLY A 145 -3.46 13.46 20.24
C GLY A 145 -2.62 14.67 19.82
N ILE A 146 -2.72 15.08 18.55
CA ILE A 146 -2.03 16.25 18.00
C ILE A 146 -2.96 17.47 18.07
N PRO A 147 -2.55 18.59 18.69
CA PRO A 147 -3.36 19.80 18.70
C PRO A 147 -3.64 20.30 17.27
N TYR A 148 -4.88 20.68 16.99
CA TYR A 148 -5.25 21.17 15.68
C TYR A 148 -4.66 22.57 15.41
N SER A 149 -3.92 22.70 14.31
CA SER A 149 -3.51 23.97 13.71
C SER A 149 -3.31 23.76 12.21
N SER A 150 -3.33 24.83 11.41
CA SER A 150 -3.07 24.73 9.96
C SER A 150 -1.68 24.15 9.66
N ALA A 151 -0.68 24.50 10.47
CA ALA A 151 0.67 23.97 10.38
C ALA A 151 0.71 22.46 10.71
N ASN A 152 0.06 22.03 11.79
CA ASN A 152 0.01 20.61 12.16
C ASN A 152 -0.78 19.79 11.13
N ARG A 153 -1.88 20.32 10.60
CA ARG A 153 -2.65 19.68 9.51
C ARG A 153 -1.75 19.38 8.32
N ARG A 154 -1.09 20.42 7.78
CA ARG A 154 -0.17 20.29 6.63
C ARG A 154 1.00 19.35 6.93
N ALA A 155 1.54 19.40 8.16
CA ALA A 155 2.62 18.52 8.56
C ALA A 155 2.17 17.05 8.58
N VAL A 156 1.02 16.76 9.19
CA VAL A 156 0.44 15.40 9.25
C VAL A 156 0.14 14.88 7.84
N GLU A 157 -0.53 15.68 7.02
CA GLU A 157 -0.86 15.35 5.63
C GLU A 157 0.41 14.96 4.85
N ARG A 158 1.42 15.84 4.85
CA ARG A 158 2.70 15.57 4.19
C ARG A 158 3.39 14.31 4.72
N GLN A 159 3.39 14.10 6.04
CA GLN A 159 4.01 12.90 6.61
C GLN A 159 3.24 11.64 6.27
N LEU A 160 1.90 11.67 6.27
CA LEU A 160 1.06 10.54 5.88
C LEU A 160 1.37 10.12 4.44
N ARG A 161 1.36 11.05 3.49
CA ARG A 161 1.66 10.75 2.07
C ARG A 161 3.09 10.24 1.90
N ALA A 162 4.06 10.86 2.57
CA ALA A 162 5.45 10.39 2.57
C ALA A 162 5.60 8.98 3.16
N ILE A 163 4.86 8.62 4.21
CA ILE A 163 4.88 7.29 4.80
C ILE A 163 4.29 6.27 3.84
N LEU A 164 3.11 6.52 3.28
CA LEU A 164 2.42 5.57 2.41
C LEU A 164 3.20 5.29 1.12
N ASN A 165 3.87 6.32 0.59
CA ASN A 165 4.72 6.22 -0.60
C ASN A 165 6.19 5.91 -0.27
N MET A 166 6.54 5.57 0.97
CA MET A 166 7.92 5.14 1.28
C MET A 166 8.13 3.68 0.86
N SER A 167 9.25 3.39 0.21
CA SER A 167 9.75 2.03 0.02
C SER A 167 10.75 1.67 1.12
N VAL A 168 10.59 0.49 1.69
CA VAL A 168 11.49 -0.08 2.69
C VAL A 168 12.21 -1.27 2.06
N ARG A 169 13.52 -1.13 1.84
CA ARG A 169 14.39 -2.21 1.35
C ARG A 169 15.23 -2.73 2.50
N VAL A 170 15.25 -4.04 2.67
CA VAL A 170 16.08 -4.75 3.64
C VAL A 170 16.99 -5.72 2.90
N SER A 171 18.29 -5.62 3.17
CA SER A 171 19.34 -6.43 2.56
C SER A 171 20.12 -7.17 3.65
N HIS A 172 20.33 -8.47 3.46
CA HIS A 172 21.16 -9.32 4.32
C HIS A 172 22.43 -9.71 3.58
N ARG A 173 23.59 -9.55 4.24
CA ARG A 173 24.92 -9.89 3.71
C ARG A 173 25.53 -11.02 4.53
N THR A 174 25.53 -12.24 4.01
CA THR A 174 26.14 -13.38 4.71
C THR A 174 27.42 -13.81 4.00
N ALA A 175 28.52 -13.89 4.75
CA ALA A 175 29.76 -14.47 4.24
C ALA A 175 29.58 -15.99 4.04
N HIS A 176 30.03 -16.50 2.90
CA HIS A 176 30.07 -17.93 2.60
C HIS A 176 31.46 -18.31 2.11
N GLY A 177 31.84 -19.59 2.25
CA GLY A 177 33.22 -20.06 2.02
C GLY A 177 33.81 -19.76 0.64
N SER A 178 32.99 -19.44 -0.36
CA SER A 178 33.42 -19.03 -1.71
C SER A 178 32.92 -17.65 -2.17
N GLY A 179 32.30 -16.82 -1.30
CA GLY A 179 31.74 -15.53 -1.71
C GLY A 179 30.84 -14.84 -0.68
N THR A 180 30.19 -13.74 -1.06
CA THR A 180 29.19 -13.04 -0.23
C THR A 180 27.80 -13.25 -0.83
N ASN A 181 26.88 -13.84 -0.08
CA ASN A 181 25.47 -13.92 -0.48
C ASN A 181 24.76 -12.62 -0.06
N LEU A 182 24.09 -11.98 -1.02
CA LEU A 182 23.26 -10.79 -0.80
C LEU A 182 21.80 -11.15 -1.10
N SER A 183 20.94 -11.10 -0.08
CA SER A 183 19.50 -11.24 -0.23
C SER A 183 18.84 -9.91 0.07
N SER A 184 18.13 -9.32 -0.90
CA SER A 184 17.43 -8.05 -0.73
C SER A 184 15.95 -8.19 -1.03
N ARG A 185 15.11 -7.59 -0.18
CA ARG A 185 13.65 -7.50 -0.39
C ARG A 185 13.20 -6.07 -0.12
N ALA A 186 12.37 -5.54 -1.01
CA ALA A 186 11.77 -4.22 -0.87
C ALA A 186 10.25 -4.35 -0.88
N CYS A 187 9.59 -3.55 -0.05
CA CYS A 187 8.13 -3.40 -0.04
C CYS A 187 7.77 -1.92 0.07
N LEU A 188 6.67 -1.49 -0.54
CA LEU A 188 6.05 -0.21 -0.21
C LEU A 188 5.38 -0.29 1.15
N VAL A 189 5.23 0.83 1.85
CA VAL A 189 4.48 0.87 3.12
C VAL A 189 2.97 0.86 2.87
N GLY A 190 2.48 1.64 1.90
CA GLY A 190 1.11 1.60 1.40
C GLY A 190 1.01 0.80 0.09
N SER A 191 -0.13 0.15 -0.17
CA SER A 191 -0.42 -0.50 -1.47
C SER A 191 -1.32 0.34 -2.38
N GLY A 192 -1.88 1.43 -1.87
CA GLY A 192 -2.74 2.34 -2.60
C GLY A 192 -3.35 3.38 -1.65
N GLU A 193 -3.64 4.56 -2.18
CA GLU A 193 -4.40 5.61 -1.50
C GLU A 193 -5.73 5.82 -2.23
N ASP A 194 -6.82 5.22 -1.76
CA ASP A 194 -8.16 5.78 -2.02
C ASP A 194 -8.41 6.88 -0.98
N LEU A 195 -7.48 7.83 -0.94
CA LEU A 195 -7.65 9.02 -0.13
C LEU A 195 -8.49 9.99 -0.95
N VAL A 196 -9.82 9.88 -0.81
CA VAL A 196 -10.74 10.89 -1.31
C VAL A 196 -10.54 12.15 -0.48
N PHE A 197 -9.67 13.03 -0.98
CA PHE A 197 -9.42 14.35 -0.45
C PHE A 197 -10.26 15.34 -1.24
N ASP A 198 -11.17 16.05 -0.58
CA ASP A 198 -11.79 17.21 -1.22
C ASP A 198 -10.71 18.29 -1.45
N ARG A 199 -10.90 19.11 -2.49
CA ARG A 199 -9.96 20.08 -3.04
C ARG A 199 -9.52 21.16 -2.03
N ASP A 200 -10.24 21.30 -0.92
CA ASP A 200 -9.95 22.20 0.20
C ASP A 200 -9.30 21.52 1.42
N GLY A 201 -8.90 20.26 1.30
CA GLY A 201 -8.33 19.50 2.40
C GLY A 201 -9.36 19.26 3.51
N VAL A 202 -10.62 19.03 3.14
CA VAL A 202 -11.62 18.37 3.98
C VAL A 202 -11.63 16.90 3.53
N LEU A 203 -11.53 15.97 4.47
CA LEU A 203 -11.79 14.57 4.15
C LEU A 203 -13.31 14.52 3.90
N ASP A 204 -13.75 13.97 2.78
CA ASP A 204 -15.16 14.02 2.38
C ASP A 204 -16.07 13.48 3.50
N ASP A 205 -17.01 14.28 4.01
CA ASP A 205 -17.92 13.87 5.09
C ASP A 205 -18.91 12.77 4.64
N ALA A 206 -19.05 12.53 3.32
CA ALA A 206 -19.88 11.48 2.76
C ALA A 206 -19.23 10.09 2.79
N TYR A 207 -17.90 9.99 2.87
CA TYR A 207 -17.17 8.72 2.79
C TYR A 207 -16.17 8.56 3.96
N ARG A 208 -16.03 7.34 4.50
CA ARG A 208 -14.93 7.05 5.43
C ARG A 208 -13.64 7.08 4.63
N SER A 209 -12.71 7.95 4.99
CA SER A 209 -11.37 7.91 4.40
C SER A 209 -10.64 6.68 4.92
N VAL A 210 -10.06 5.92 4.00
CA VAL A 210 -9.43 4.64 4.28
C VAL A 210 -7.96 4.73 3.89
N VAL A 211 -7.08 4.27 4.78
CA VAL A 211 -5.66 4.09 4.50
C VAL A 211 -5.38 2.60 4.40
N ILE A 212 -4.71 2.16 3.32
CA ILE A 212 -4.40 0.74 3.11
C ILE A 212 -2.88 0.55 3.16
N LEU A 213 -2.41 -0.16 4.18
CA LEU A 213 -1.03 -0.63 4.23
C LEU A 213 -0.83 -1.73 3.19
N SER A 214 0.36 -1.79 2.58
CA SER A 214 0.67 -2.91 1.70
C SER A 214 0.65 -4.23 2.48
N ASP A 215 0.25 -5.31 1.81
CA ASP A 215 0.22 -6.61 2.45
C ASP A 215 1.61 -7.03 2.93
N GLU A 216 2.64 -6.77 2.14
CA GLU A 216 4.02 -7.10 2.50
C GLU A 216 4.49 -6.33 3.74
N PHE A 217 4.12 -5.05 3.86
CA PHE A 217 4.44 -4.26 5.04
C PHE A 217 3.61 -4.69 6.25
N PHE A 218 2.32 -4.98 6.06
CA PHE A 218 1.44 -5.50 7.11
C PHE A 218 1.95 -6.85 7.64
N ASP A 219 2.28 -7.78 6.76
CA ASP A 219 2.87 -9.08 7.11
C ASP A 219 4.21 -8.89 7.86
N ARG A 220 5.03 -7.92 7.43
CA ARG A 220 6.28 -7.57 8.11
C ARG A 220 6.05 -7.10 9.55
N ILE A 221 5.07 -6.24 9.82
CA ILE A 221 4.79 -5.74 11.17
C ILE A 221 4.00 -6.75 12.03
N ALA A 222 3.27 -7.66 11.41
CA ALA A 222 2.52 -8.72 12.09
C ALA A 222 3.40 -9.94 12.46
N ALA A 223 4.56 -10.10 11.80
CA ALA A 223 5.50 -11.18 12.04
C ALA A 223 6.12 -11.17 13.46
N ALA A 224 6.78 -12.27 13.80
CA ALA A 224 7.51 -12.40 15.06
C ALA A 224 8.60 -11.30 15.19
N PRO A 225 8.83 -10.76 16.41
CA PRO A 225 9.83 -9.72 16.61
C PRO A 225 11.23 -10.12 16.14
N SER A 226 11.81 -9.32 15.24
CA SER A 226 13.22 -9.37 14.81
C SER A 226 13.71 -7.93 14.59
N PRO A 227 14.99 -7.69 14.25
CA PRO A 227 15.46 -6.32 14.00
C PRO A 227 14.67 -5.54 12.93
N VAL A 228 14.07 -6.25 11.96
CA VAL A 228 13.37 -5.66 10.79
C VAL A 228 11.92 -6.14 10.63
N HIS A 229 11.41 -6.95 11.58
CA HIS A 229 10.05 -7.48 11.57
C HIS A 229 9.39 -7.37 12.95
N GLY A 230 8.07 -7.41 12.95
CA GLY A 230 7.25 -7.34 14.14
C GLY A 230 7.17 -5.93 14.71
N THR A 231 6.49 -5.85 15.85
CA THR A 231 6.22 -4.60 16.54
C THR A 231 6.55 -4.68 18.03
N MET A 232 6.63 -3.51 18.64
CA MET A 232 6.81 -3.29 20.06
C MET A 232 5.63 -2.51 20.61
N ARG A 233 5.18 -2.87 21.83
CA ARG A 233 4.20 -2.09 22.57
C ARG A 233 4.87 -1.13 23.54
N ILE A 234 4.35 0.07 23.61
CA ILE A 234 4.81 1.13 24.49
C ILE A 234 3.63 1.69 25.30
N LEU A 235 3.92 2.30 26.45
CA LEU A 235 2.89 3.02 27.19
C LEU A 235 2.54 4.30 26.43
N ARG A 236 1.25 4.49 26.18
CA ARG A 236 0.77 5.64 25.42
C ARG A 236 1.01 6.95 26.18
N ASP A 237 0.76 6.95 27.48
CA ASP A 237 0.88 8.17 28.30
C ASP A 237 2.32 8.66 28.37
N SER A 238 3.29 7.75 28.55
CA SER A 238 4.72 8.06 28.47
C SER A 238 5.11 8.68 27.12
N TRP A 239 4.56 8.16 26.01
CA TRP A 239 4.80 8.76 24.69
C TRP A 239 4.16 10.15 24.56
N ARG A 240 2.88 10.28 24.95
CA ARG A 240 2.15 11.56 24.93
C ARG A 240 2.84 12.62 25.77
N GLN A 241 3.41 12.25 26.91
CA GLN A 241 4.19 13.13 27.76
C GLN A 241 5.39 13.73 27.00
N ILE A 242 6.21 12.88 26.37
CA ILE A 242 7.35 13.34 25.56
C ILE A 242 6.89 14.29 24.46
N VAL A 243 5.84 13.91 23.74
CA VAL A 243 5.29 14.68 22.62
C VAL A 243 4.77 16.05 23.06
N SER A 244 4.10 16.10 24.21
CA SER A 244 3.45 17.32 24.72
C SER A 244 4.47 18.27 25.37
N GLU A 245 5.39 17.75 26.17
CA GLU A 245 6.39 18.55 26.89
C GLU A 245 7.59 18.91 26.00
N ASN A 246 7.92 18.07 25.01
CA ASN A 246 9.11 18.22 24.17
C ASN A 246 8.78 18.11 22.66
N PRO A 247 7.85 18.92 22.12
CA PRO A 247 7.31 18.77 20.75
C PRO A 247 8.35 18.95 19.62
N HIS A 248 9.50 19.54 19.93
CA HIS A 248 10.58 19.81 18.97
C HIS A 248 11.73 18.78 19.03
N GLN A 249 11.69 17.82 19.97
CA GLN A 249 12.75 16.84 20.17
C GLN A 249 12.37 15.44 19.67
N ALA A 250 12.36 15.25 18.35
CA ALA A 250 12.13 13.92 17.75
C ALA A 250 13.11 12.84 18.29
N LEU A 251 14.35 13.25 18.58
CA LEU A 251 15.38 12.37 19.16
C LEU A 251 14.97 11.83 20.54
N ALA A 252 14.29 12.60 21.37
CA ALA A 252 13.81 12.12 22.68
C ALA A 252 12.80 10.97 22.51
N GLY A 253 11.91 11.08 21.51
CA GLY A 253 10.99 10.00 21.14
C GLY A 253 11.73 8.75 20.69
N ASP A 254 12.75 8.88 19.83
CA ASP A 254 13.55 7.74 19.36
C ASP A 254 14.31 7.05 20.50
N VAL A 255 14.93 7.84 21.39
CA VAL A 255 15.64 7.30 22.55
C VAL A 255 14.66 6.60 23.50
N TYR A 256 13.45 7.13 23.68
CA TYR A 256 12.40 6.46 24.46
C TYR A 256 11.97 5.12 23.83
N LEU A 257 11.74 5.09 22.51
CA LEU A 257 11.41 3.86 21.79
C LEU A 257 12.55 2.83 21.93
N TRP A 258 13.80 3.29 21.79
CA TRP A 258 14.96 2.45 21.99
C TRP A 258 15.05 1.91 23.42
N LEU A 259 14.85 2.73 24.46
CA LEU A 259 14.82 2.29 25.86
C LEU A 259 13.71 1.25 26.08
N ALA A 260 12.52 1.50 25.55
CA ALA A 260 11.39 0.59 25.65
C ALA A 260 11.72 -0.79 25.08
N GLY A 261 12.47 -0.81 23.97
CA GLY A 261 12.89 -2.06 23.36
C GLY A 261 14.12 -2.70 24.00
N ARG A 262 15.06 -1.90 24.46
CA ARG A 262 16.36 -2.36 24.95
C ARG A 262 16.29 -2.85 26.39
N MET A 263 15.69 -2.07 27.29
CA MET A 263 15.70 -2.36 28.74
C MET A 263 15.07 -3.71 29.07
N SER A 264 14.07 -4.14 28.31
CA SER A 264 13.44 -5.46 28.47
C SER A 264 14.35 -6.66 28.25
N ARG A 265 15.49 -6.45 27.57
CA ARG A 265 16.48 -7.46 27.17
C ARG A 265 17.79 -7.36 27.96
N VAL A 266 17.92 -6.38 28.86
CA VAL A 266 19.12 -6.20 29.70
C VAL A 266 19.01 -7.15 30.90
N HIS A 267 19.75 -8.26 30.85
CA HIS A 267 19.80 -9.26 31.92
C HIS A 267 21.05 -9.15 32.81
N ARG A 268 22.07 -8.45 32.32
CA ARG A 268 23.32 -8.12 33.02
C ARG A 268 23.71 -6.68 32.66
N GLU A 269 24.65 -6.09 33.40
CA GLU A 269 25.18 -4.78 33.03
C GLU A 269 25.74 -4.81 31.59
N VAL A 270 25.35 -3.83 30.78
CA VAL A 270 25.83 -3.65 29.41
C VAL A 270 26.41 -2.25 29.28
N ARG A 271 27.60 -2.14 28.70
CA ARG A 271 28.24 -0.86 28.34
C ARG A 271 28.19 -0.69 26.84
N ILE A 272 27.70 0.46 26.39
CA ILE A 272 27.54 0.80 24.98
C ILE A 272 28.32 2.10 24.74
N PRO A 273 29.33 2.11 23.86
CA PRO A 273 30.14 3.30 23.61
C PRO A 273 29.34 4.37 22.86
N TRP A 274 29.74 5.64 23.01
CA TRP A 274 29.10 6.76 22.29
C TRP A 274 29.13 6.62 20.77
N SER A 275 30.14 5.94 20.21
CA SER A 275 30.26 5.66 18.78
C SER A 275 29.05 4.88 18.23
N ASP A 276 28.58 3.90 18.98
CA ASP A 276 27.49 3.02 18.55
C ASP A 276 26.16 3.78 18.54
N PHE A 277 25.95 4.63 19.55
CA PHE A 277 24.81 5.54 19.57
C PHE A 277 24.87 6.58 18.47
N ALA A 278 26.06 7.10 18.15
CA ALA A 278 26.24 8.03 17.05
C ALA A 278 25.97 7.35 15.70
N ALA A 279 26.35 6.09 15.52
CA ALA A 279 26.02 5.32 14.33
C ALA A 279 24.50 5.06 14.22
N GLN A 280 23.84 4.76 15.34
CA GLN A 280 22.41 4.46 15.38
C GLN A 280 21.52 5.70 15.21
N PHE A 281 21.76 6.76 16.00
CA PHE A 281 20.91 7.97 16.09
C PHE A 281 21.49 9.20 15.38
N GLY A 282 22.71 9.12 14.89
CA GLY A 282 23.36 10.23 14.19
C GLY A 282 22.70 10.49 12.84
N SER A 283 22.34 11.75 12.62
CA SER A 283 22.05 12.31 11.30
C SER A 283 23.13 13.33 10.98
N SER A 284 24.04 13.02 10.04
CA SER A 284 25.00 13.93 9.36
C SER A 284 25.80 14.95 10.19
N MET A 285 25.77 14.91 11.52
CA MET A 285 26.45 15.88 12.37
C MET A 285 27.94 15.55 12.46
N SER A 286 28.77 16.39 11.85
CA SER A 286 30.25 16.31 11.87
C SER A 286 30.88 16.56 13.25
N ASN A 287 30.10 16.98 14.26
CA ASN A 287 30.59 17.32 15.59
C ASN A 287 30.04 16.39 16.68
N GLU A 288 30.82 15.37 17.01
CA GLU A 288 30.49 14.36 18.04
C GLU A 288 30.18 14.98 19.40
N ARG A 289 30.88 16.05 19.81
CA ARG A 289 30.64 16.70 21.11
C ARG A 289 29.25 17.30 21.19
N ARG A 290 28.84 18.03 20.15
CA ARG A 290 27.51 18.64 20.05
C ARG A 290 26.43 17.58 19.97
N TRP A 291 26.67 16.52 19.19
CA TRP A 291 25.76 15.38 19.11
C TRP A 291 25.58 14.72 20.48
N ARG A 292 26.65 14.44 21.22
CA ARG A 292 26.56 13.87 22.59
C ARG A 292 25.78 14.77 23.54
N GLN A 293 25.96 16.09 23.48
CA GLN A 293 25.18 17.02 24.30
C GLN A 293 23.68 16.96 23.96
N GLN A 294 23.35 16.94 22.67
CA GLN A 294 21.97 16.80 22.22
C GLN A 294 21.37 15.44 22.63
N PHE A 295 22.14 14.37 22.51
CA PHE A 295 21.72 13.03 22.91
C PHE A 295 21.48 12.95 24.41
N ARG A 296 22.36 13.52 25.26
CA ARG A 296 22.15 13.59 26.71
C ARG A 296 20.86 14.31 27.09
N SER A 297 20.57 15.44 26.42
CA SER A 297 19.31 16.15 26.61
C SER A 297 18.11 15.26 26.26
N ALA A 298 18.16 14.57 25.12
CA ALA A 298 17.11 13.66 24.69
C ALA A 298 16.97 12.43 25.61
N LEU A 299 18.09 11.90 26.09
CA LEU A 299 18.14 10.77 27.02
C LEU A 299 17.48 11.12 28.35
N SER A 300 17.74 12.30 28.90
CA SER A 300 17.11 12.77 30.14
C SER A 300 15.58 12.82 30.02
N VAL A 301 15.07 13.35 28.91
CA VAL A 301 13.62 13.37 28.62
C VAL A 301 13.08 11.93 28.49
N ALA A 302 13.78 11.09 27.73
CA ALA A 302 13.36 9.72 27.46
C ALA A 302 13.38 8.84 28.72
N THR A 303 14.38 8.96 29.58
CA THR A 303 14.45 8.19 30.83
C THR A 303 13.39 8.65 31.82
N LYS A 304 13.15 9.97 31.95
CA LYS A 304 12.05 10.51 32.77
C LYS A 304 10.71 9.90 32.34
N ALA A 305 10.38 9.96 31.05
CA ALA A 305 9.13 9.42 30.54
C ALA A 305 9.04 7.87 30.61
N TYR A 306 10.15 7.16 30.38
CA TYR A 306 10.21 5.70 30.46
C TYR A 306 10.00 5.18 31.88
N PHE A 307 10.61 5.84 32.87
CA PHE A 307 10.55 5.47 34.28
C PHE A 307 9.46 6.20 35.07
N ALA A 308 8.68 7.10 34.46
CA ALA A 308 7.58 7.81 35.11
C ALA A 308 6.63 6.90 35.95
N PRO A 309 6.29 5.66 35.55
CA PRO A 309 5.48 4.77 36.40
C PRO A 309 6.13 4.36 37.74
N LEU A 310 7.43 4.60 37.94
CA LEU A 310 8.14 4.36 39.20
C LEU A 310 8.08 5.55 40.16
N GLY A 311 7.49 6.68 39.74
CA GLY A 311 7.42 7.92 40.49
C GLY A 311 8.15 9.07 39.79
N GLU A 312 7.70 10.30 40.05
CA GLU A 312 8.23 11.51 39.40
C GLU A 312 9.70 11.79 39.79
N ASP A 313 10.06 11.48 41.03
CA ASP A 313 11.41 11.66 41.58
C ASP A 313 12.30 10.42 41.45
N PHE A 314 11.91 9.43 40.64
CA PHE A 314 12.68 8.20 40.50
C PHE A 314 14.05 8.47 39.86
N ASP A 315 15.13 8.08 40.55
CA ASP A 315 16.49 8.18 40.03
C ASP A 315 16.76 7.13 38.94
N SER A 316 16.61 7.55 37.68
CA SER A 316 16.88 6.71 36.52
C SER A 316 18.35 6.29 36.37
N THR A 317 19.30 6.94 37.05
CA THR A 317 20.74 6.63 36.93
C THR A 317 21.12 5.27 37.50
N VAL A 318 20.28 4.72 38.38
CA VAL A 318 20.35 3.34 38.86
C VAL A 318 20.33 2.34 37.69
N TYR A 319 19.59 2.66 36.62
CA TYR A 319 19.47 1.80 35.43
C TYR A 319 20.19 2.31 34.21
N VAL A 320 20.26 3.62 34.02
CA VAL A 320 20.84 4.25 32.84
C VAL A 320 21.83 5.31 33.30
N GLY A 321 23.10 4.91 33.38
CA GLY A 321 24.19 5.79 33.80
C GLY A 321 25.21 6.00 32.70
N GLU A 322 26.06 7.01 32.84
CA GLU A 322 27.26 7.14 32.00
C GLU A 322 28.46 6.46 32.68
N TYR A 323 29.39 5.96 31.87
CA TYR A 323 30.68 5.45 32.36
C TYR A 323 31.83 6.22 31.68
N ASP A 324 32.99 6.23 32.33
CA ASP A 324 34.22 6.90 31.89
C ASP A 324 34.05 8.40 31.55
N LEU A 325 33.21 9.10 32.31
CA LEU A 325 33.03 10.55 32.25
C LEU A 325 34.38 11.28 32.43
N GLY A 326 34.81 12.00 31.40
CA GLY A 326 36.01 12.86 31.47
C GLY A 326 37.35 12.12 31.30
N SER A 327 37.34 10.82 31.00
CA SER A 327 38.56 10.10 30.68
C SER A 327 39.15 10.60 29.35
N ARG A 328 40.45 10.91 29.33
CA ARG A 328 41.19 11.24 28.10
C ARG A 328 41.59 9.99 27.30
N ASN A 329 41.58 8.82 27.94
CA ASN A 329 42.15 7.59 27.39
C ASN A 329 41.11 6.56 26.94
N HIS A 330 39.86 6.67 27.41
CA HIS A 330 38.79 5.73 27.07
C HIS A 330 37.56 6.46 26.54
N PRO A 331 37.04 6.09 25.35
CA PRO A 331 35.77 6.61 24.89
C PRO A 331 34.67 6.08 25.81
N GLY A 332 34.09 6.97 26.62
CA GLY A 332 32.97 6.63 27.50
C GLY A 332 31.70 6.24 26.74
N GLY A 333 30.62 6.07 27.49
CA GLY A 333 29.35 5.64 26.92
C GLY A 333 28.25 5.53 27.95
N LEU A 334 27.21 4.76 27.61
CA LEU A 334 26.11 4.45 28.51
C LEU A 334 26.24 3.05 29.09
N ARG A 335 26.00 2.98 30.39
CA ARG A 335 25.83 1.76 31.18
C ARG A 335 24.34 1.52 31.38
N LEU A 336 23.87 0.37 30.94
CA LEU A 336 22.53 -0.13 31.22
C LEU A 336 22.61 -1.24 32.26
N ALA A 337 21.91 -1.07 33.39
CA ALA A 337 21.77 -2.09 34.41
C ALA A 337 20.41 -2.82 34.29
N PRO A 338 20.32 -4.11 34.66
CA PRO A 338 19.08 -4.85 34.61
C PRO A 338 18.03 -4.28 35.58
N VAL A 339 16.82 -4.02 35.08
CA VAL A 339 15.71 -3.52 35.91
C VAL A 339 15.31 -4.56 36.95
N SER A 340 15.05 -4.17 38.19
CA SER A 340 14.63 -5.09 39.26
C SER A 340 13.29 -5.76 38.95
N ALA A 341 13.04 -6.95 39.52
CA ALA A 341 11.78 -7.66 39.28
C ALA A 341 10.55 -6.85 39.71
N GLU A 342 10.66 -6.06 40.78
CA GLU A 342 9.61 -5.17 41.29
C GLU A 342 9.32 -4.03 40.33
N HIS A 343 10.35 -3.30 39.88
CA HIS A 343 10.19 -2.21 38.93
C HIS A 343 9.69 -2.70 37.56
N ARG A 344 10.05 -3.91 37.13
CA ARG A 344 9.47 -4.52 35.91
C ARG A 344 7.96 -4.68 35.98
N LYS A 345 7.40 -4.98 37.17
CA LYS A 345 5.94 -5.09 37.37
C LYS A 345 5.30 -3.70 37.23
N LEU A 346 5.84 -2.70 37.90
CA LEU A 346 5.35 -1.32 37.87
C LEU A 346 5.43 -0.68 36.48
N LEU A 347 6.51 -0.96 35.73
CA LEU A 347 6.64 -0.52 34.34
C LEU A 347 5.67 -1.24 33.38
N GLY A 348 4.82 -2.15 33.85
CA GLY A 348 3.81 -2.81 33.02
C GLY A 348 4.41 -3.71 31.93
N TRP A 349 5.60 -4.29 32.14
CA TRP A 349 6.23 -5.15 31.12
C TRP A 349 5.40 -6.38 30.79
N SER A 350 4.57 -6.86 31.72
CA SER A 350 3.58 -7.92 31.48
C SER A 350 2.48 -7.47 30.52
N ALA A 351 1.89 -6.30 30.73
CA ALA A 351 0.88 -5.71 29.84
C ALA A 351 1.44 -5.43 28.43
N ARG A 352 2.70 -4.97 28.35
CA ARG A 352 3.42 -4.81 27.07
C ARG A 352 3.67 -6.13 26.34
N ARG A 353 3.78 -7.26 27.06
CA ARG A 353 3.98 -8.61 26.49
C ARG A 353 2.67 -9.37 26.24
N SER A 354 1.56 -8.97 26.85
CA SER A 354 0.31 -9.72 26.82
C SER A 354 -0.43 -9.60 25.48
N ARG A 355 0.00 -10.41 24.50
CA ARG A 355 -0.87 -11.20 23.61
C ARG A 355 -0.10 -12.36 22.98
N ARG A 356 0.81 -12.98 23.75
CA ARG A 356 1.57 -14.15 23.31
C ARG A 356 0.87 -15.44 23.74
N THR A 357 -0.40 -15.60 23.37
CA THR A 357 -1.17 -16.87 23.43
C THR A 357 -2.56 -16.66 22.84
N SER A 358 -2.62 -16.45 21.54
CA SER A 358 -3.54 -17.25 20.75
C SER A 358 -2.70 -17.68 19.58
N SER A 359 -2.59 -18.98 19.35
CA SER A 359 -2.24 -19.55 18.06
C SER A 359 -3.24 -19.04 17.03
N ARG A 360 -3.11 -17.77 16.63
CA ARG A 360 -3.69 -17.30 15.40
C ARG A 360 -2.64 -17.69 14.39
N THR A 361 -2.87 -18.82 13.72
CA THR A 361 -2.38 -19.04 12.37
C THR A 361 -2.38 -17.68 11.67
N ALA A 362 -1.30 -17.34 10.96
CA ALA A 362 -1.30 -16.17 10.08
C ALA A 362 -2.68 -16.10 9.42
N PRO A 363 -3.41 -14.96 9.51
CA PRO A 363 -4.78 -14.91 9.04
C PRO A 363 -4.79 -15.57 7.67
N ALA A 364 -5.49 -16.69 7.56
CA ALA A 364 -5.58 -17.39 6.29
C ALA A 364 -6.08 -16.33 5.33
N ARG A 365 -5.22 -15.93 4.41
CA ARG A 365 -5.53 -14.93 3.42
C ARG A 365 -6.54 -15.61 2.51
N GLN A 366 -7.82 -15.55 2.88
CA GLN A 366 -8.89 -15.62 1.91
C GLN A 366 -8.66 -14.37 1.07
N LYS A 367 -7.88 -14.52 -0.01
CA LYS A 367 -8.17 -13.77 -1.22
C LYS A 367 -9.69 -13.85 -1.34
N LEU A 368 -10.38 -12.72 -1.34
CA LEU A 368 -11.71 -12.63 -1.90
C LEU A 368 -11.59 -13.07 -3.37
N GLN A 369 -11.60 -14.38 -3.58
CA GLN A 369 -12.32 -14.93 -4.70
C GLN A 369 -13.78 -14.57 -4.45
N PRO A 370 -14.50 -14.03 -5.45
CA PRO A 370 -15.92 -13.77 -5.30
C PRO A 370 -16.62 -15.03 -4.78
N GLU A 371 -17.38 -14.86 -3.71
CA GLU A 371 -18.03 -15.94 -2.97
C GLU A 371 -19.02 -16.67 -3.90
N PRO A 372 -18.92 -18.01 -4.05
CA PRO A 372 -19.90 -18.77 -4.79
C PRO A 372 -21.22 -18.84 -3.98
N PRO A 373 -22.40 -18.81 -4.64
CA PRO A 373 -23.67 -18.88 -3.93
C PRO A 373 -23.84 -20.20 -3.15
N ALA A 374 -24.41 -20.11 -1.95
CA ALA A 374 -24.70 -21.21 -1.03
C ALA A 374 -25.72 -22.25 -1.61
N PRO A 375 -25.77 -23.48 -1.08
CA PRO A 375 -25.90 -24.70 -1.87
C PRO A 375 -27.34 -25.11 -2.16
N ALA A 376 -27.62 -25.46 -3.42
CA ALA A 376 -28.60 -26.46 -3.77
C ALA A 376 -27.84 -27.73 -4.21
N SER A 377 -27.99 -28.83 -3.46
CA SER A 377 -27.59 -30.17 -3.89
C SER A 377 -28.77 -30.85 -4.61
N PRO A 378 -28.57 -31.92 -5.40
CA PRO A 378 -27.36 -32.34 -6.12
C PRO A 378 -27.66 -32.72 -7.58
N SER A 379 -26.82 -32.34 -8.54
CA SER A 379 -26.44 -33.16 -9.72
C SER A 379 -25.78 -32.30 -10.80
N SER A 380 -24.71 -32.87 -11.37
CA SER A 380 -24.13 -32.58 -12.69
C SER A 380 -22.69 -32.05 -12.65
N GLU A 381 -21.79 -33.03 -12.52
CA GLU A 381 -20.77 -33.34 -13.55
C GLU A 381 -20.11 -32.14 -14.25
N VAL A 382 -18.83 -31.95 -13.92
CA VAL A 382 -17.89 -31.02 -14.57
C VAL A 382 -17.81 -31.35 -16.07
N VAL A 383 -18.37 -30.49 -16.92
CA VAL A 383 -18.10 -30.51 -18.37
C VAL A 383 -16.95 -29.55 -18.65
N SER A 384 -15.76 -30.11 -18.88
CA SER A 384 -14.63 -29.40 -19.46
C SER A 384 -14.97 -28.98 -20.89
N ILE A 385 -14.87 -27.68 -21.20
CA ILE A 385 -15.03 -27.16 -22.57
C ILE A 385 -13.84 -27.65 -23.41
N PRO A 386 -14.05 -28.40 -24.52
CA PRO A 386 -12.97 -29.03 -25.27
C PRO A 386 -12.35 -28.06 -26.30
N ALA A 387 -11.46 -27.18 -25.86
CA ALA A 387 -10.58 -26.46 -26.78
C ALA A 387 -9.50 -27.40 -27.32
N HIS A 388 -9.26 -27.42 -28.64
CA HIS A 388 -8.21 -28.22 -29.28
C HIS A 388 -7.21 -27.28 -29.96
N ALA A 389 -5.93 -27.36 -29.57
CA ALA A 389 -4.85 -26.52 -30.11
C ALA A 389 -5.11 -24.99 -30.06
N GLY A 390 -5.82 -24.51 -29.03
CA GLY A 390 -6.17 -23.10 -28.87
C GLY A 390 -7.37 -22.63 -29.70
N VAL A 391 -8.12 -23.57 -30.30
CA VAL A 391 -9.35 -23.33 -31.06
C VAL A 391 -10.55 -23.91 -30.29
N ASP A 392 -11.56 -23.09 -30.05
CA ASP A 392 -12.84 -23.55 -29.49
C ASP A 392 -13.64 -24.24 -30.61
N VAL A 393 -13.87 -25.55 -30.43
CA VAL A 393 -14.54 -26.43 -31.39
C VAL A 393 -16.02 -26.07 -31.55
N ALA A 394 -16.67 -25.55 -30.50
CA ALA A 394 -18.06 -25.14 -30.55
C ALA A 394 -18.21 -23.79 -31.28
N GLU A 395 -17.32 -22.84 -31.00
CA GLU A 395 -17.27 -21.56 -31.71
C GLU A 395 -16.91 -21.76 -33.20
N LEU A 396 -16.00 -22.69 -33.51
CA LEU A 396 -15.63 -23.03 -34.89
C LEU A 396 -16.84 -23.59 -35.66
N ARG A 397 -17.64 -24.48 -35.07
CA ARG A 397 -18.86 -24.98 -35.70
C ARG A 397 -19.85 -23.86 -35.99
N ALA A 398 -20.11 -23.00 -35.01
CA ALA A 398 -21.03 -21.89 -35.18
C ALA A 398 -20.58 -20.95 -36.32
N ALA A 399 -19.27 -20.69 -36.43
CA ALA A 399 -18.70 -19.87 -37.49
C ALA A 399 -18.77 -20.53 -38.87
N LEU A 400 -18.57 -21.85 -38.96
CA LEU A 400 -18.69 -22.61 -40.22
C LEU A 400 -20.13 -22.74 -40.70
N ASP A 401 -21.08 -22.95 -39.78
CA ASP A 401 -22.50 -22.97 -40.08
C ASP A 401 -22.97 -21.58 -40.58
N ALA A 402 -22.50 -20.50 -39.95
CA ALA A 402 -22.74 -19.13 -40.40
C ALA A 402 -22.15 -18.83 -41.79
N ALA A 403 -21.05 -19.52 -42.16
CA ALA A 403 -20.44 -19.46 -43.50
C ALA A 403 -21.13 -20.37 -44.53
N GLY A 404 -22.21 -21.07 -44.16
CA GLY A 404 -23.00 -21.90 -45.06
C GLY A 404 -22.48 -23.33 -45.25
N LEU A 405 -21.57 -23.80 -44.40
CA LEU A 405 -21.09 -25.18 -44.37
C LEU A 405 -21.79 -25.94 -43.24
N PRO A 406 -22.75 -26.84 -43.53
CA PRO A 406 -23.48 -27.55 -42.48
C PRO A 406 -22.56 -28.55 -41.76
N THR A 407 -22.09 -28.18 -40.57
CA THR A 407 -21.17 -29.02 -39.77
C THR A 407 -21.88 -30.02 -38.87
N GLY A 408 -23.23 -30.02 -38.85
CA GLY A 408 -24.04 -30.87 -37.98
C GLY A 408 -23.87 -32.39 -38.16
N ALA A 409 -23.38 -32.84 -39.33
CA ALA A 409 -23.06 -34.25 -39.59
C ALA A 409 -21.56 -34.59 -39.39
N VAL A 410 -20.72 -33.60 -39.07
CA VAL A 410 -19.26 -33.76 -38.96
C VAL A 410 -18.86 -34.07 -37.52
N SER A 411 -18.19 -35.19 -37.30
CA SER A 411 -17.72 -35.60 -35.97
C SER A 411 -16.69 -34.62 -35.39
N ASP A 412 -16.66 -34.49 -34.05
CA ASP A 412 -15.63 -33.71 -33.34
C ASP A 412 -14.21 -34.16 -33.71
N GLY A 413 -14.00 -35.46 -33.93
CA GLY A 413 -12.70 -36.02 -34.32
C GLY A 413 -12.23 -35.53 -35.69
N THR A 414 -13.15 -35.44 -36.66
CA THR A 414 -12.87 -34.86 -37.98
C THR A 414 -12.54 -33.37 -37.89
N LEU A 415 -13.25 -32.64 -37.04
CA LEU A 415 -13.01 -31.21 -36.82
C LEU A 415 -11.62 -30.95 -36.21
N ARG A 416 -11.22 -31.75 -35.21
CA ARG A 416 -9.88 -31.69 -34.59
C ARG A 416 -8.76 -32.04 -35.58
N ALA A 417 -8.95 -33.07 -36.42
CA ALA A 417 -7.98 -33.41 -37.46
C ALA A 417 -7.81 -32.30 -38.51
N ALA A 418 -8.90 -31.61 -38.86
CA ALA A 418 -8.86 -30.45 -39.75
C ALA A 418 -8.12 -29.26 -39.11
N ILE A 419 -8.35 -28.98 -37.81
CA ILE A 419 -7.60 -27.97 -37.03
C ILE A 419 -6.10 -28.26 -37.09
N ASP A 420 -5.69 -29.50 -36.80
CA ASP A 420 -4.27 -29.89 -36.80
C ASP A 420 -3.64 -29.80 -38.20
N THR A 421 -4.39 -30.17 -39.24
CA THR A 421 -3.93 -30.08 -40.63
C THR A 421 -3.73 -28.63 -41.07
N VAL A 422 -4.59 -27.71 -40.63
CA VAL A 422 -4.45 -26.28 -40.96
C VAL A 422 -3.30 -25.64 -40.19
N LEU A 423 -3.20 -25.90 -38.88
CA LEU A 423 -2.16 -25.31 -38.05
C LEU A 423 -0.75 -25.85 -38.38
N SER A 424 -0.63 -27.11 -38.83
CA SER A 424 0.65 -27.67 -39.29
C SER A 424 1.17 -27.05 -40.61
N ARG A 425 0.33 -26.36 -41.39
CA ARG A 425 0.72 -25.67 -42.63
C ARG A 425 1.31 -24.27 -42.38
N VAL A 426 1.31 -23.78 -41.14
CA VAL A 426 1.70 -22.40 -40.81
C VAL A 426 2.76 -22.41 -39.70
N SER A 427 3.82 -21.60 -39.85
CA SER A 427 4.93 -21.54 -38.89
C SER A 427 4.66 -20.64 -37.67
N SER A 428 3.69 -19.71 -37.75
CA SER A 428 3.23 -18.88 -36.61
C SER A 428 1.83 -18.33 -36.85
N VAL A 429 0.98 -18.31 -35.82
CA VAL A 429 -0.41 -17.83 -35.93
C VAL A 429 -0.74 -16.84 -34.82
N GLY A 430 -1.26 -15.66 -35.17
CA GLY A 430 -1.71 -14.65 -34.21
C GLY A 430 -3.12 -14.88 -33.67
N ASN A 431 -4.04 -15.40 -34.51
CA ASN A 431 -5.40 -15.79 -34.11
C ASN A 431 -5.76 -17.14 -34.77
N ALA A 432 -5.65 -18.22 -34.00
CA ALA A 432 -5.89 -19.58 -34.49
C ALA A 432 -7.34 -19.82 -34.90
N GLN A 433 -8.30 -19.27 -34.15
CA GLN A 433 -9.74 -19.40 -34.41
C GLN A 433 -10.11 -18.86 -35.81
N SER A 434 -9.67 -17.64 -36.11
CA SER A 434 -9.96 -16.97 -37.38
C SER A 434 -9.25 -17.64 -38.57
N LEU A 435 -7.99 -18.05 -38.37
CA LEU A 435 -7.21 -18.72 -39.41
C LEU A 435 -7.83 -20.06 -39.80
N VAL A 436 -8.17 -20.88 -38.80
CA VAL A 436 -8.76 -22.21 -39.04
C VAL A 436 -10.14 -22.09 -39.69
N THR A 437 -11.00 -21.18 -39.21
CA THR A 437 -12.31 -20.93 -39.82
C THR A 437 -12.17 -20.56 -41.30
N THR A 438 -11.28 -19.61 -41.61
CA THR A 438 -11.08 -19.14 -43.00
C THR A 438 -10.49 -20.23 -43.90
N ALA A 439 -9.57 -21.04 -43.40
CA ALA A 439 -8.95 -22.12 -44.16
C ALA A 439 -9.96 -23.22 -44.50
N ILE A 440 -10.80 -23.63 -43.52
CA ILE A 440 -11.82 -24.67 -43.72
C ILE A 440 -12.94 -24.19 -44.66
N VAL A 441 -13.34 -22.91 -44.59
CA VAL A 441 -14.31 -22.34 -45.55
C VAL A 441 -13.78 -22.36 -46.99
N ARG A 442 -12.47 -22.13 -47.18
CA ARG A 442 -11.82 -22.16 -48.51
C ARG A 442 -11.57 -23.58 -49.01
N GLU A 443 -11.33 -24.53 -48.13
CA GLU A 443 -11.04 -25.93 -48.45
C GLU A 443 -11.98 -26.87 -47.68
N PRO A 444 -13.29 -26.91 -48.03
CA PRO A 444 -14.27 -27.73 -47.32
C PRO A 444 -14.01 -29.24 -47.43
N ALA A 445 -13.14 -29.64 -48.37
CA ALA A 445 -12.62 -31.00 -48.49
C ALA A 445 -11.89 -31.48 -47.22
N LEU A 446 -11.35 -30.57 -46.40
CA LEU A 446 -10.74 -30.90 -45.10
C LEU A 446 -11.74 -31.53 -44.12
N LEU A 447 -13.05 -31.30 -44.32
CA LEU A 447 -14.13 -31.90 -43.53
C LEU A 447 -14.80 -33.08 -44.25
N GLY A 448 -14.30 -33.49 -45.41
CA GLY A 448 -14.94 -34.51 -46.25
C GLY A 448 -16.26 -34.06 -46.90
N ILE A 449 -16.57 -32.76 -46.85
CA ILE A 449 -17.78 -32.17 -47.44
C ILE A 449 -17.45 -31.84 -48.90
N THR A 450 -18.15 -32.46 -49.85
CA THR A 450 -18.00 -32.12 -51.27
C THR A 450 -18.58 -30.73 -51.52
N ALA A 451 -17.77 -29.83 -52.09
CA ALA A 451 -18.17 -28.43 -52.30
C ALA A 451 -19.45 -28.29 -53.14
N PRO A 452 -20.38 -27.39 -52.80
CA PRO A 452 -21.49 -27.05 -53.69
C PRO A 452 -20.94 -26.36 -54.96
N ALA A 453 -21.54 -26.67 -56.11
CA ALA A 453 -21.16 -26.15 -57.43
C ALA A 453 -21.22 -24.60 -57.49
N PRO A 454 -20.35 -23.94 -58.27
CA PRO A 454 -20.35 -22.49 -58.38
C PRO A 454 -21.68 -22.00 -59.00
N THR A 455 -22.45 -21.23 -58.25
CA THR A 455 -23.65 -20.59 -58.76
C THR A 455 -23.23 -19.47 -59.72
N ARG A 456 -23.51 -19.66 -61.02
CA ARG A 456 -23.31 -18.64 -62.05
C ARG A 456 -24.09 -17.36 -61.71
N THR A 457 -23.42 -16.23 -61.83
CA THR A 457 -24.01 -14.89 -61.82
C THR A 457 -25.02 -14.78 -62.96
N ILE A 458 -26.30 -14.54 -62.64
CA ILE A 458 -27.27 -14.02 -63.60
C ILE A 458 -27.24 -12.50 -63.46
N ALA A 459 -26.73 -11.82 -64.49
CA ALA A 459 -26.81 -10.37 -64.62
C ALA A 459 -28.25 -10.00 -64.99
N THR A 460 -28.95 -9.29 -64.11
CA THR A 460 -30.24 -8.67 -64.41
C THR A 460 -29.98 -7.28 -65.00
N ALA A 461 -30.44 -7.05 -66.23
CA ALA A 461 -30.39 -5.76 -66.92
C ALA A 461 -31.33 -4.72 -66.26
N PRO A 462 -31.03 -3.41 -66.33
CA PRO A 462 -31.88 -2.37 -65.75
C PRO A 462 -33.09 -2.08 -66.66
N VAL A 463 -34.28 -1.97 -66.06
CA VAL A 463 -35.53 -1.53 -66.72
C VAL A 463 -35.70 -0.02 -66.52
N PRO A 464 -36.11 0.75 -67.55
CA PRO A 464 -35.96 2.21 -67.59
C PRO A 464 -37.11 3.00 -66.96
N LEU A 465 -36.79 4.24 -66.58
CA LEU A 465 -37.67 5.29 -66.09
C LEU A 465 -38.57 5.80 -67.23
N VAL A 466 -39.90 5.73 -67.08
CA VAL A 466 -40.87 6.30 -68.03
C VAL A 466 -41.42 7.64 -67.53
N THR A 467 -41.45 8.57 -68.47
CA THR A 467 -41.70 10.02 -68.41
C THR A 467 -43.16 10.43 -68.25
N LEU A 468 -43.35 11.62 -67.63
CA LEU A 468 -44.60 12.40 -67.55
C LEU A 468 -45.15 12.81 -68.93
N PRO A 469 -46.49 12.88 -69.12
CA PRO A 469 -47.09 13.60 -70.24
C PRO A 469 -47.40 15.08 -69.88
N LYS A 470 -47.08 15.98 -70.83
CA LYS A 470 -47.56 17.37 -70.86
C LYS A 470 -48.98 17.42 -71.40
N GLY A 471 -49.88 18.09 -70.67
CA GLY A 471 -51.20 18.51 -71.14
C GLY A 471 -51.28 20.04 -71.19
N THR A 472 -51.72 20.54 -72.34
CA THR A 472 -51.87 21.93 -72.80
C THR A 472 -52.97 22.74 -72.06
N CYS A 473 -52.77 24.06 -71.97
CA CYS A 473 -53.72 25.07 -71.47
C CYS A 473 -54.95 25.25 -72.39
N PRO A 474 -56.08 25.78 -71.86
CA PRO A 474 -57.13 26.40 -72.65
C PRO A 474 -57.04 27.95 -72.66
N GLU A 475 -57.44 28.50 -73.83
CA GLU A 475 -57.75 29.89 -74.26
C GLU A 475 -56.75 31.03 -74.05
#